data_AF-A0A5A7RXK6-F1
#
_entry.id   AF-A0A5A7RXK6-F1
#
_cell.length_a   1.000
_cell.length_b   1.000
_cell.length_c   1.000
_cell.angle_alpha   90.00
_cell.angle_beta   90.00
_cell.angle_gamma   90.00
#
_symmetry.space_group_name_H-M   'P 1'
#
loop_
_entity.id
_entity.type
_entity.pdbx_description
1 polymer ?
#
loop_
_entity_poly.entity_id
_entity_poly.type
_entity_poly.pdbx_seq_one_letter_code
_entity_poly.pdbx_strand_id
1 'polypeptide(L)'
;MKDKILKEVLDWCKNNEDKPNFYIEDFVDVVINKTTDVVFEEIKNELKNEFENGNLKHPFIISDEYYIYLKLKDIKNKLINPEKDSDYIENEETVTQKQKND
;
A
#
# COMPACT_ATOMS: atom_id res chain seq x y z
N MET A 1 12.07 -0.44 2.13
CA MET A 1 10.88 -1.02 2.82
C MET A 1 11.13 -2.46 3.25
N LYS A 2 11.39 -3.38 2.31
CA LYS A 2 11.67 -4.81 2.56
C LYS A 2 12.69 -5.03 3.68
N ASP A 3 13.81 -4.31 3.65
CA ASP A 3 14.88 -4.49 4.65
C ASP A 3 14.47 -4.02 6.05
N LYS A 4 13.63 -2.97 6.13
CA LYS A 4 13.08 -2.48 7.41
C LYS A 4 12.13 -3.52 8.00
N ILE A 5 11.19 -4.03 7.21
CA ILE A 5 10.24 -5.08 7.64
C ILE A 5 11.02 -6.33 8.06
N LEU A 6 11.97 -6.78 7.24
CA LEU A 6 12.79 -7.95 7.53
C LEU A 6 13.55 -7.79 8.85
N LYS A 7 14.16 -6.62 9.08
CA LYS A 7 14.85 -6.33 10.34
C LYS A 7 13.90 -6.40 11.53
N GLU A 8 12.75 -5.72 11.47
CA GLU A 8 11.78 -5.70 12.57
C GLU A 8 11.20 -7.10 12.88
N VAL A 9 10.95 -7.90 11.84
CA VAL A 9 10.48 -9.29 11.99
C VAL A 9 11.57 -10.16 12.60
N LEU A 10 12.83 -10.06 12.15
CA LEU A 10 13.94 -10.83 12.71
C LEU A 10 14.23 -10.45 14.17
N ASP A 11 14.15 -9.16 14.50
CA ASP A 11 14.31 -8.69 15.88
C ASP A 11 13.17 -9.22 16.76
N TRP A 12 11.93 -9.27 16.25
CA TRP A 12 10.82 -9.92 16.94
C TRP A 12 11.05 -11.42 17.13
N CYS A 13 11.51 -12.16 16.11
CA CYS A 13 11.81 -13.59 16.24
C CYS A 13 12.85 -13.87 17.34
N LYS A 14 13.97 -13.12 17.36
CA LYS A 14 15.01 -13.27 18.38
C LYS A 14 14.49 -13.04 19.80
N ASN A 15 13.58 -12.08 19.97
CA ASN A 15 12.99 -11.77 21.26
C ASN A 15 11.94 -12.79 21.73
N ASN A 16 11.56 -13.75 20.87
CA ASN A 16 10.53 -14.75 21.13
C ASN A 16 11.01 -16.19 20.92
N GLU A 17 12.30 -16.41 20.59
CA GLU A 17 12.89 -17.72 20.26
C GLU A 17 12.81 -18.71 21.43
N ASP A 18 12.93 -18.22 22.67
CA ASP A 18 12.88 -19.06 23.89
C ASP A 18 11.44 -19.34 24.38
N LYS A 19 10.42 -18.83 23.69
CA LYS A 19 9.03 -19.02 24.12
C LYS A 19 8.53 -20.39 23.64
N PRO A 20 7.99 -21.23 24.54
CA PRO A 20 7.56 -22.61 24.21
C PRO A 20 6.43 -22.70 23.17
N ASN A 21 5.83 -21.57 22.80
CA ASN A 21 4.64 -21.44 21.96
C ASN A 21 4.89 -20.51 20.76
N PHE A 22 6.09 -20.52 20.17
CA PHE A 22 6.33 -19.79 18.94
C PHE A 22 5.57 -20.46 17.77
N TYR A 23 4.42 -19.90 17.39
CA TYR A 23 3.59 -20.44 16.32
C TYR A 23 3.81 -19.70 15.00
N ILE A 24 3.61 -20.44 13.91
CA ILE A 24 3.68 -19.87 12.56
C ILE A 24 2.62 -18.79 12.36
N GLU A 25 1.45 -18.90 13.00
CA GLU A 25 0.43 -17.85 12.95
C GLU A 25 0.93 -16.53 13.53
N ASP A 26 1.62 -16.56 14.68
CA ASP A 26 2.19 -15.35 15.30
C ASP A 26 3.21 -14.66 14.39
N PHE A 27 4.05 -15.46 13.71
CA PHE A 27 5.00 -14.95 12.73
C PHE A 27 4.29 -14.28 11.55
N VAL A 28 3.26 -14.93 11.00
CA VAL A 28 2.46 -14.38 9.89
C VAL A 28 1.80 -13.07 10.30
N ASP A 29 1.19 -13.02 11.47
CA ASP A 29 0.54 -11.82 12.00
C ASP A 29 1.54 -10.67 12.16
N VAL A 30 2.74 -10.95 12.66
CA VAL A 30 3.79 -9.94 12.79
C VAL A 30 4.22 -9.42 11.42
N VAL A 31 4.46 -10.30 10.45
CA VAL A 31 4.83 -9.88 9.09
C VAL A 31 3.73 -9.01 8.46
N ILE A 32 2.46 -9.39 8.61
CA ILE A 32 1.31 -8.64 8.09
C ILE A 32 1.20 -7.28 8.78
N ASN A 33 1.26 -7.23 10.10
CA ASN A 33 1.16 -6.00 10.88
C ASN A 33 2.30 -5.04 10.54
N LYS A 34 3.55 -5.52 10.49
CA LYS A 34 4.71 -4.70 10.13
C LYS A 34 4.66 -4.20 8.70
N THR A 35 4.17 -5.02 7.77
CA THR A 35 3.98 -4.57 6.39
C THR A 35 2.92 -3.48 6.31
N THR A 36 1.79 -3.70 7.00
CA THR A 36 0.66 -2.76 7.07
C THR A 36 1.08 -1.41 7.66
N ASP A 37 1.80 -1.41 8.78
CA ASP A 37 2.34 -0.19 9.42
C ASP A 37 3.17 0.64 8.44
N VAL A 38 4.06 -0.01 7.70
CA VAL A 38 4.95 0.70 6.79
C VAL A 38 4.20 1.23 5.56
N VAL A 39 3.18 0.51 5.06
CA VAL A 39 2.29 1.02 4.01
C VAL A 39 1.53 2.27 4.49
N PHE A 40 0.96 2.22 5.70
CA PHE A 40 0.19 3.34 6.24
C PHE A 40 1.05 4.58 6.53
N GLU A 41 2.28 4.39 7.00
CA GLU A 41 3.21 5.51 7.17
C GLU A 41 3.55 6.17 5.82
N GLU A 42 3.69 5.41 4.74
CA GLU A 42 3.89 5.98 3.39
C GLU A 42 2.67 6.77 2.91
N ILE A 43 1.45 6.24 3.12
CA ILE A 43 0.19 6.96 2.79
C ILE A 43 0.14 8.29 3.53
N LYS A 44 0.41 8.25 4.83
CA LYS A 44 0.40 9.43 5.67
C LYS A 44 1.42 10.46 5.22
N ASN A 45 2.62 10.03 4.84
CA ASN A 45 3.67 10.91 4.33
C ASN A 45 3.26 11.57 3.00
N GLU A 46 2.69 10.80 2.06
CA GLU A 46 2.20 11.36 0.79
C GLU A 46 1.05 12.36 1.02
N LEU A 47 0.05 12.00 1.82
CA LEU A 47 -1.07 12.89 2.12
C LEU A 47 -0.61 14.18 2.80
N LYS A 48 0.36 14.08 3.72
CA LYS A 48 0.96 15.23 4.37
C LYS A 48 1.69 16.13 3.36
N ASN A 49 2.49 15.54 2.47
CA ASN A 49 3.16 16.28 1.41
C ASN A 49 2.17 16.98 0.48
N GLU A 50 1.07 16.31 0.10
CA GLU A 50 0.03 16.91 -0.76
C GLU A 50 -0.72 18.04 -0.07
N PHE A 51 -1.02 17.87 1.22
CA PHE A 51 -1.60 18.92 2.04
C PHE A 51 -0.69 20.15 2.15
N GLU A 52 0.61 19.94 2.44
CA GLU A 52 1.60 21.01 2.55
C GLU A 52 1.81 21.74 1.21
N ASN A 53 1.73 21.03 0.09
CA ASN A 53 1.85 21.60 -1.25
C ASN A 53 0.54 22.18 -1.79
N GLY A 54 -0.58 22.02 -1.08
CA GLY A 54 -1.90 22.49 -1.50
C GLY A 54 -2.41 21.83 -2.79
N ASN A 55 -1.89 20.66 -3.14
CA ASN A 55 -2.22 19.98 -4.39
C ASN A 55 -2.44 18.48 -4.13
N LEU A 56 -3.71 18.07 -4.15
CA LEU A 56 -4.08 16.66 -4.08
C LEU A 56 -3.81 16.01 -5.44
N LYS A 57 -3.17 14.85 -5.43
CA LYS A 57 -2.82 14.14 -6.67
C LYS A 57 -4.04 13.59 -7.41
N HIS A 58 -5.07 13.18 -6.68
CA HIS A 58 -6.35 12.72 -7.24
C HIS A 58 -7.43 13.81 -7.10
N PRO A 59 -8.42 13.89 -8.01
CA PRO A 59 -9.48 14.90 -7.93
C PRO A 59 -10.26 14.83 -6.61
N PHE A 60 -10.46 15.95 -5.92
CA PHE A 60 -11.20 16.01 -4.64
C PHE A 60 -12.71 15.75 -4.75
N ILE A 61 -13.26 15.68 -5.98
CA ILE A 61 -14.70 15.49 -6.22
C ILE A 61 -15.13 14.02 -5.98
N ILE A 62 -14.18 13.12 -5.70
CA ILE A 62 -14.47 11.73 -5.35
C ILE A 62 -14.73 11.57 -3.84
N SER A 63 -15.34 10.45 -3.43
CA SER A 63 -15.44 10.13 -2.01
C SER A 63 -14.06 9.97 -1.40
N ASP A 64 -13.93 10.37 -0.13
CA ASP A 64 -12.76 10.14 0.70
C ASP A 64 -12.33 8.67 0.71
N GLU A 65 -13.29 7.74 0.79
CA GLU A 65 -13.05 6.30 0.69
C GLU A 65 -12.37 5.91 -0.64
N TYR A 66 -12.87 6.43 -1.77
CA TYR A 66 -12.30 6.12 -3.08
C TYR A 66 -10.93 6.78 -3.26
N TYR A 67 -10.74 7.97 -2.70
CA TYR A 67 -9.44 8.64 -2.67
C TYR A 67 -8.39 7.80 -1.92
N ILE A 68 -8.72 7.30 -0.72
CA ILE A 68 -7.84 6.43 0.06
C ILE A 68 -7.54 5.13 -0.68
N TYR A 69 -8.54 4.56 -1.36
CA TYR A 69 -8.31 3.40 -2.23
C TYR A 69 -7.30 3.67 -3.35
N LEU A 70 -7.43 4.80 -4.07
CA LEU A 70 -6.49 5.19 -5.11
C LEU A 70 -5.08 5.40 -4.54
N LYS A 71 -4.97 5.98 -3.33
CA LYS A 71 -3.69 6.13 -2.64
C LYS A 71 -3.05 4.80 -2.26
N LEU A 72 -3.83 3.87 -1.73
CA LEU A 72 -3.39 2.50 -1.46
C LEU A 72 -2.89 1.82 -2.74
N LYS A 73 -3.61 1.97 -3.86
CA LYS A 73 -3.21 1.42 -5.17
C LYS A 73 -1.88 2.02 -5.64
N ASP A 74 -1.72 3.34 -5.57
CA ASP A 74 -0.49 4.05 -5.92
C ASP A 74 0.71 3.55 -5.11
N ILE A 75 0.58 3.52 -3.79
CA ILE A 75 1.67 3.12 -2.88
C ILE A 75 2.00 1.65 -3.03
N LYS A 76 1.01 0.77 -3.17
CA LYS A 76 1.25 -0.64 -3.49
C LYS A 76 2.08 -0.78 -4.77
N ASN A 77 1.73 -0.04 -5.83
CA ASN A 77 2.44 -0.10 -7.10
C ASN A 77 3.89 0.38 -6.96
N LYS A 78 4.12 1.48 -6.25
CA LYS A 78 5.46 2.00 -5.91
C LYS A 78 6.34 0.97 -5.22
N LEU A 79 5.75 0.28 -4.25
CA LEU A 79 6.47 -0.66 -3.40
C LEU A 79 6.78 -1.99 -4.08
N ILE A 80 5.88 -2.46 -4.95
CA ILE A 80 6.02 -3.75 -5.65
C ILE A 80 6.79 -3.59 -6.97
N ASN A 81 6.60 -2.49 -7.68
CA ASN A 81 7.19 -2.22 -9.00
C ASN A 81 7.73 -0.78 -9.07
N PRO A 82 8.87 -0.49 -8.41
CA PRO A 82 9.43 0.86 -8.37
C PRO A 82 9.85 1.41 -9.74
N GLU A 83 10.01 0.56 -10.75
CA GLU A 83 10.36 0.96 -12.13
C GLU A 83 9.16 1.44 -12.97
N LYS A 84 7.92 1.27 -12.48
CA LYS A 84 6.69 1.61 -13.23
C LYS A 84 6.07 2.96 -12.85
N ASP A 85 6.78 3.75 -12.06
CA ASP A 85 6.22 4.89 -11.33
C ASP A 85 5.92 6.13 -12.20
N SER A 86 6.13 6.08 -13.52
CA SER A 86 5.96 7.25 -14.39
C SER A 86 4.59 7.41 -15.08
N ASP A 87 3.78 6.36 -15.34
CA ASP A 87 2.68 6.52 -16.34
C ASP A 87 1.39 5.68 -16.14
N TYR A 88 1.02 5.29 -14.92
CA TYR A 88 -0.26 4.55 -14.73
C TYR A 88 -1.43 5.47 -14.37
N ILE A 89 -1.96 6.20 -15.37
CA ILE A 89 -3.38 6.57 -15.40
C ILE A 89 -4.09 5.44 -16.15
N GLU A 90 -4.58 4.46 -15.41
CA GLU A 90 -5.40 3.38 -15.97
C GLU A 90 -6.78 3.96 -16.27
N ASN A 91 -7.01 4.34 -17.53
CA ASN A 91 -8.34 4.69 -18.04
C ASN A 91 -9.23 3.44 -17.96
N GLU A 92 -9.91 3.23 -16.84
CA GLU A 92 -11.00 2.26 -16.70
C GLU A 92 -12.26 2.76 -17.43
N GLU A 93 -12.16 2.98 -18.74
CA GLU A 93 -13.32 3.12 -19.63
C GLU A 93 -13.02 2.41 -20.96
N THR A 94 -13.15 1.08 -21.02
CA THR A 94 -13.48 0.37 -22.27
C THR A 94 -14.00 -1.05 -21.99
N VAL A 95 -15.07 -1.18 -21.20
CA VAL A 95 -15.88 -2.42 -21.21
C VAL A 95 -17.37 -2.10 -21.25
N THR A 96 -17.83 -1.33 -22.25
CA THR A 96 -19.26 -1.39 -22.65
C THR A 96 -19.61 -0.84 -24.04
N GLN A 97 -18.84 -1.11 -25.11
CA GLN A 97 -19.36 -0.89 -26.48
C GLN A 97 -18.83 -1.92 -27.48
N LYS A 98 -19.32 -3.16 -27.40
CA LYS A 98 -19.25 -4.11 -28.54
C LYS A 98 -20.27 -5.25 -28.47
N GLN A 99 -21.51 -4.95 -28.10
CA GLN A 99 -22.67 -5.80 -28.41
C GLN A 99 -23.90 -4.92 -28.62
N LYS A 100 -23.87 -4.13 -29.69
CA LYS A 100 -25.04 -3.53 -30.34
C LYS A 100 -24.49 -2.90 -31.61
N ASN A 101 -24.49 -3.68 -32.68
CA ASN A 101 -24.57 -3.23 -34.06
C ASN A 101 -24.97 -4.50 -34.83
N ASP A 102 -26.28 -4.55 -35.09
CA ASP A 102 -26.98 -5.11 -36.26
C ASP A 102 -26.61 -6.52 -36.76
#